data_AF-L1MKS5-F1
#
_entry.id   AF-L1MKS5-F1
#
_cell.length_a   1.000
_cell.length_b   1.000
_cell.length_c   1.000
_cell.angle_alpha   90.00
_cell.angle_beta   90.00
_cell.angle_gamma   90.00
#
_symmetry.space_group_name_H-M   'P 1'
#
loop_
_entity.id
_entity.type
_entity.pdbx_description
1 polymer ?
#
loop_
_entity_poly.entity_id
_entity_poly.type
_entity_poly.pdbx_seq_one_letter_code
_entity_poly.pdbx_strand_id
1 'polypeptide(L)'
;MVAGRRYARGVKRTYMVDGIIMTEYTINLSAVRTAPGFLQLMSKELSFPGYFGGTFDAFEECFRDLAWLSDEHIVIHIRGLDSVAARNPMLAASIKESILFCADYWRSTKQIERDVQIELATETQ
;
A
#
# COMPACT_ATOMS: atom_id res chain seq x y z
N MET A 1 -8.02 -26.28 25.94
CA MET A 1 -7.21 -25.23 25.28
C MET A 1 -7.56 -25.22 23.80
N VAL A 2 -8.43 -24.31 23.39
CA VAL A 2 -8.67 -24.09 21.96
C VAL A 2 -7.59 -23.13 21.50
N ALA A 3 -6.63 -23.62 20.74
CA ALA A 3 -5.68 -22.78 20.03
C ALA A 3 -6.50 -21.97 19.00
N GLY A 4 -6.90 -20.76 19.41
CA GLY A 4 -7.52 -19.80 18.51
C GLY A 4 -6.53 -19.52 17.40
N ARG A 5 -6.77 -20.09 16.22
CA ARG A 5 -6.17 -19.61 14.98
C ARG A 5 -6.47 -18.12 14.91
N ARG A 6 -5.46 -17.29 15.17
CA ARG A 6 -5.50 -15.86 14.87
C ARG A 6 -5.62 -15.77 13.36
N TYR A 7 -6.84 -15.61 12.85
CA TYR A 7 -7.04 -15.12 11.50
C TYR A 7 -6.35 -13.77 11.44
N ALA A 8 -5.32 -13.64 10.60
CA ALA A 8 -4.74 -12.35 10.29
C ALA A 8 -5.89 -11.44 9.86
N ARG A 9 -6.11 -10.35 10.60
CA ARG A 9 -7.07 -9.30 10.27
C ARG A 9 -6.78 -8.91 8.81
N GLY A 10 -7.75 -9.12 7.92
CA GLY A 10 -7.53 -9.06 6.48
C GLY A 10 -6.86 -7.75 6.04
N VAL A 11 -5.87 -7.87 5.16
CA VAL A 11 -5.20 -6.71 4.53
C VAL A 11 -6.20 -5.89 3.73
N LYS A 12 -7.22 -6.53 3.16
CA LYS A 12 -8.33 -5.90 2.43
C LYS A 12 -9.61 -5.90 3.26
N ARG A 13 -10.31 -4.77 3.30
CA ARG A 13 -11.67 -4.63 3.82
C ARG A 13 -12.52 -3.90 2.79
N THR A 14 -13.75 -4.36 2.58
CA THR A 14 -14.73 -3.65 1.74
C THR A 14 -15.93 -3.27 2.60
N TYR A 15 -16.43 -2.05 2.43
CA TYR A 15 -17.57 -1.50 3.18
C TYR A 15 -18.34 -0.49 2.31
N MET A 16 -19.53 -0.09 2.76
CA MET A 16 -20.35 0.91 2.05
C MET A 16 -20.42 2.21 2.85
N VAL A 17 -20.32 3.34 2.15
CA VAL A 17 -20.53 4.70 2.68
C VAL A 17 -21.48 5.41 1.73
N ASP A 18 -22.65 5.83 2.21
CA ASP A 18 -23.66 6.53 1.39
C ASP A 18 -24.02 5.84 0.06
N GLY A 19 -24.01 4.51 0.05
CA GLY A 19 -24.29 3.69 -1.14
C GLY A 19 -23.09 3.45 -2.06
N ILE A 20 -21.92 4.00 -1.74
CA ILE A 20 -20.67 3.82 -2.48
C ILE A 20 -19.87 2.69 -1.83
N ILE A 21 -19.35 1.77 -2.66
CA ILE A 21 -18.46 0.70 -2.20
C ILE A 21 -17.05 1.27 -2.03
N MET A 22 -16.55 1.21 -0.80
CA MET A 22 -15.19 1.58 -0.43
C MET A 22 -14.37 0.31 -0.19
N THR A 23 -13.17 0.27 -0.76
CA THR A 23 -12.21 -0.81 -0.52
C THR A 23 -10.95 -0.25 0.13
N GLU A 24 -10.58 -0.81 1.27
CA GLU A 24 -9.44 -0.38 2.08
C GLU A 24 -8.38 -1.47 2.13
N TYR A 25 -7.13 -1.09 1.86
CA TYR A 25 -5.94 -1.92 2.05
C TYR A 25 -5.13 -1.38 3.23
N THR A 26 -4.81 -2.23 4.21
CA THR A 26 -3.88 -1.90 5.30
C THR A 26 -2.61 -2.73 5.17
N ILE A 27 -1.52 -2.07 4.77
CA ILE A 27 -0.22 -2.71 4.52
C ILE A 27 0.76 -2.35 5.64
N ASN A 28 1.33 -3.37 6.28
CA ASN A 28 2.25 -3.21 7.41
C ASN A 28 3.71 -3.47 7.00
N LEU A 29 4.52 -2.41 7.03
CA LEU A 29 5.94 -2.44 6.69
C LEU A 29 6.86 -2.82 7.86
N SER A 30 6.35 -3.03 9.08
CA SER A 30 7.19 -3.28 10.27
C SER A 30 8.12 -4.49 10.13
N ALA A 31 7.76 -5.48 9.31
CA ALA A 31 8.57 -6.65 9.00
C ALA A 31 9.57 -6.45 7.85
N VAL A 32 9.48 -5.36 7.09
CA VAL A 32 10.39 -5.05 5.98
C VAL A 32 11.80 -4.78 6.51
N ARG A 33 12.79 -5.36 5.82
CA ARG A 33 14.23 -5.23 6.11
C ARG A 33 15.05 -4.82 4.89
N THR A 34 14.56 -5.10 3.68
CA THR A 34 15.28 -4.93 2.43
C THR A 34 14.35 -4.36 1.36
N ALA A 35 14.92 -3.72 0.34
CA ALA A 35 14.16 -3.24 -0.81
C ALA A 35 13.41 -4.38 -1.54
N PRO A 36 14.03 -5.55 -1.85
CA PRO A 36 13.29 -6.67 -2.42
C PRO A 36 12.14 -7.16 -1.52
N GLY A 37 12.32 -7.15 -0.20
CA GLY A 37 11.27 -7.52 0.74
C GLY A 37 10.09 -6.55 0.76
N PHE A 38 10.35 -5.24 0.60
CA PHE A 38 9.30 -4.23 0.39
C PHE A 38 8.54 -4.49 -0.91
N LEU A 39 9.26 -4.66 -2.01
CA LEU A 39 8.68 -4.82 -3.35
C LEU A 39 7.84 -6.12 -3.44
N GLN A 40 8.32 -7.21 -2.84
CA GLN A 40 7.57 -8.46 -2.74
C GLN A 40 6.31 -8.31 -1.88
N LEU A 41 6.39 -7.59 -0.75
CA LEU A 41 5.22 -7.31 0.09
C LEU A 41 4.17 -6.54 -0.69
N MET A 42 4.52 -5.43 -1.34
CA MET A 42 3.58 -4.61 -2.11
C MET A 42 2.95 -5.41 -3.25
N SER A 43 3.77 -6.13 -4.01
CA SER A 43 3.30 -7.00 -5.10
C SER A 43 2.27 -8.02 -4.63
N LYS A 44 2.51 -8.64 -3.47
CA LYS A 44 1.58 -9.60 -2.88
C LYS A 44 0.29 -8.94 -2.40
N GLU A 45 0.39 -7.89 -1.59
CA GLU A 45 -0.79 -7.29 -0.94
C GLU A 45 -1.72 -6.57 -1.90
N LEU A 46 -1.18 -6.04 -3.00
CA LEU A 46 -1.95 -5.35 -4.04
C LEU A 46 -2.13 -6.18 -5.31
N SER A 47 -1.71 -7.46 -5.28
CA SER A 47 -1.81 -8.38 -6.41
C SER A 47 -1.25 -7.79 -7.71
N PHE A 48 -0.03 -7.25 -7.66
CA PHE A 48 0.60 -6.64 -8.83
C PHE A 48 0.69 -7.67 -9.99
N PRO A 49 0.54 -7.22 -11.25
CA PRO A 49 0.58 -8.10 -12.40
C PRO A 49 1.91 -8.83 -12.57
N GLY A 50 1.89 -9.92 -13.34
CA GLY A 50 3.08 -10.75 -13.59
C GLY A 50 4.22 -10.05 -14.34
N TYR A 51 3.99 -8.86 -14.90
CA TYR A 51 5.03 -8.03 -15.50
C TYR A 51 5.80 -7.16 -14.49
N PHE A 52 5.46 -7.19 -13.21
CA PHE A 52 6.12 -6.40 -12.18
C PHE A 52 7.62 -6.72 -12.10
N GLY A 53 8.47 -5.73 -12.40
CA GLY A 53 9.92 -5.89 -12.54
C GLY A 53 10.71 -6.00 -11.24
N GLY A 54 10.08 -5.84 -10.06
CA GLY A 54 10.78 -5.95 -8.78
C GLY A 54 11.80 -4.83 -8.53
N THR A 55 11.53 -3.63 -9.05
CA THR A 55 12.29 -2.39 -8.82
C THR A 55 11.37 -1.30 -8.26
N PHE A 56 11.94 -0.22 -7.71
CA PHE A 56 11.16 0.94 -7.26
C PHE A 56 10.42 1.63 -8.42
N ASP A 57 11.07 1.72 -9.58
CA ASP A 57 10.48 2.26 -10.80
C ASP A 57 9.23 1.45 -11.23
N ALA A 58 9.37 0.11 -11.32
CA ALA A 58 8.24 -0.78 -11.61
C ALA A 58 7.15 -0.73 -10.52
N PHE A 59 7.52 -0.42 -9.27
CA PHE A 59 6.57 -0.23 -8.18
C PHE A 59 5.77 1.05 -8.38
N GLU A 60 6.42 2.17 -8.70
CA GLU A 60 5.76 3.45 -8.96
C GLU A 60 4.88 3.40 -10.20
N GLU A 61 5.24 2.64 -11.22
CA GLU A 61 4.36 2.36 -12.37
C GLU A 61 3.10 1.60 -11.92
N CYS A 62 3.28 0.47 -11.24
CA CYS A 62 2.16 -0.35 -10.78
C CYS A 62 1.25 0.40 -9.79
N PHE A 63 1.83 1.15 -8.87
CA PHE A 63 1.11 1.83 -7.79
C PHE A 63 0.36 3.09 -8.25
N ARG A 64 0.71 3.63 -9.42
CA ARG A 64 -0.03 4.70 -10.11
C ARG A 64 -1.06 4.20 -11.13
N ASP A 65 -0.99 2.92 -11.51
CA ASP A 65 -1.95 2.30 -12.43
C ASP A 65 -3.12 1.67 -11.65
N LEU A 66 -2.85 0.61 -10.87
CA LEU A 66 -3.84 -0.14 -10.09
C LEU A 66 -5.11 -0.56 -10.86
N ALA A 67 -5.15 -0.51 -12.19
CA ALA A 67 -6.36 -0.76 -12.98
C ALA A 67 -6.91 -2.19 -12.84
N TRP A 68 -6.09 -3.15 -12.41
CA TRP A 68 -6.52 -4.52 -12.12
C TRP A 68 -7.36 -4.66 -10.84
N LEU A 69 -7.35 -3.67 -9.95
CA LEU A 69 -8.22 -3.67 -8.78
C LEU A 69 -9.62 -3.22 -9.21
N SER A 70 -10.60 -4.11 -9.22
CA SER A 70 -11.95 -3.83 -9.76
C SER A 70 -12.75 -2.76 -9.00
N ASP A 71 -12.26 -2.31 -7.85
CA ASP A 71 -12.92 -1.32 -7.00
C ASP A 71 -12.64 0.11 -7.51
N GLU A 72 -13.67 0.97 -7.49
CA GLU A 72 -13.56 2.37 -7.96
C GLU A 72 -13.02 3.31 -6.88
N HIS A 73 -13.38 3.08 -5.61
CA HIS A 73 -12.96 3.88 -4.46
C HIS A 73 -12.04 3.07 -3.56
N ILE A 74 -10.76 3.40 -3.60
CA ILE A 74 -9.72 2.64 -2.92
C ILE A 74 -8.98 3.53 -1.93
N VAL A 75 -8.83 3.06 -0.69
CA VAL A 75 -7.99 3.67 0.33
C VAL A 75 -6.86 2.72 0.67
N ILE A 76 -5.61 3.19 0.66
CA ILE A 76 -4.42 2.38 0.97
C ILE A 76 -3.70 3.01 2.16
N HIS A 77 -3.80 2.39 3.32
CA HIS A 77 -3.07 2.77 4.51
C HIS A 77 -1.75 1.99 4.59
N ILE A 78 -0.65 2.72 4.60
CA ILE A 78 0.70 2.18 4.76
C ILE A 78 1.19 2.52 6.16
N ARG A 79 1.56 1.51 6.95
CA ARG A 79 1.96 1.65 8.35
C ARG A 79 3.31 1.00 8.62
N GLY A 80 3.93 1.34 9.75
CA GLY A 80 5.16 0.68 10.21
C GLY A 80 6.43 1.11 9.49
N LEU A 81 6.41 2.26 8.80
CA LEU A 81 7.61 2.83 8.18
C LEU A 81 8.66 3.20 9.23
N ASP A 82 8.26 3.67 10.42
CA ASP A 82 9.16 4.02 11.52
C ASP A 82 10.01 2.83 11.98
N SER A 83 9.41 1.64 11.99
CA SER A 83 10.14 0.39 12.24
C SER A 83 11.23 0.17 11.18
N VAL A 84 10.95 0.43 9.90
CA VAL A 84 11.94 0.35 8.83
C VAL A 84 13.04 1.38 9.05
N ALA A 85 12.67 2.63 9.35
CA ALA A 85 13.59 3.73 9.58
C ALA A 85 14.56 3.46 10.74
N ALA A 86 14.06 2.87 11.83
CA ALA A 86 14.88 2.49 12.99
C ALA A 86 16.00 1.47 12.67
N ARG A 87 15.85 0.69 11.59
CA ARG A 87 16.85 -0.31 11.17
C ARG A 87 17.65 0.13 9.95
N ASN A 88 17.00 0.81 9.02
CA ASN A 88 17.58 1.23 7.75
C ASN A 88 16.92 2.54 7.30
N PRO A 89 17.46 3.70 7.72
CA PRO A 89 16.87 5.01 7.42
C PRO A 89 16.95 5.35 5.93
N MET A 90 17.98 4.91 5.21
CA MET A 90 18.08 5.11 3.76
C MET A 90 16.97 4.36 3.02
N LEU A 91 16.72 3.10 3.36
CA LEU A 91 15.61 2.34 2.78
C LEU A 91 14.26 2.99 3.10
N ALA A 92 14.05 3.42 4.34
CA ALA A 92 12.81 4.08 4.72
C ALA A 92 12.61 5.40 3.95
N ALA A 93 13.67 6.17 3.70
CA ALA A 93 13.60 7.38 2.89
C ALA A 93 13.18 7.06 1.45
N SER A 94 13.80 6.06 0.80
CA SER A 94 13.41 5.65 -0.56
C SER A 94 11.97 5.14 -0.64
N ILE A 95 11.53 4.34 0.34
CA ILE A 95 10.14 3.87 0.42
C ILE A 95 9.18 5.07 0.57
N LYS A 96 9.50 6.00 1.46
CA LYS A 96 8.68 7.19 1.70
C LYS A 96 8.56 8.05 0.45
N GLU A 97 9.68 8.29 -0.23
CA GLU A 97 9.74 9.09 -1.45
C GLU A 97 8.84 8.49 -2.54
N SER A 98 9.01 7.21 -2.86
CA SER A 98 8.19 6.53 -3.88
C SER A 98 6.69 6.51 -3.52
N ILE A 99 6.33 6.28 -2.26
CA ILE A 99 4.93 6.31 -1.82
C ILE A 99 4.34 7.71 -1.97
N LEU A 100 5.05 8.74 -1.52
CA LEU A 100 4.56 10.12 -1.59
C LEU A 100 4.44 10.59 -3.03
N PHE A 101 5.42 10.25 -3.88
CA PHE A 101 5.35 10.49 -5.31
C PHE A 101 4.06 9.91 -5.94
N CYS A 102 3.72 8.66 -5.61
CA CYS A 102 2.48 8.04 -6.08
C CYS A 102 1.22 8.67 -5.46
N ALA A 103 1.25 9.02 -4.17
CA ALA A 103 0.14 9.68 -3.50
C ALA A 103 -0.16 11.05 -4.13
N ASP A 104 0.88 11.81 -4.47
CA ASP A 104 0.75 13.10 -5.14
C ASP A 104 0.23 12.95 -6.57
N TYR A 105 0.62 11.88 -7.28
CA TYR A 105 0.03 11.56 -8.59
C TYR A 105 -1.49 11.40 -8.51
N TRP A 106 -2.00 10.60 -7.56
CA TRP A 106 -3.43 10.38 -7.40
C TRP A 106 -4.19 11.63 -6.93
N ARG A 107 -3.60 12.44 -6.04
CA ARG A 107 -4.20 13.71 -5.60
C ARG A 107 -4.28 14.75 -6.71
N SER A 108 -3.27 14.78 -7.58
CA SER A 108 -3.15 15.80 -8.64
C SER A 108 -3.92 15.43 -9.90
N THR A 109 -4.18 14.14 -10.11
CA THR A 109 -4.87 13.64 -11.30
C THR A 109 -6.36 13.49 -11.00
N LYS A 110 -7.19 14.29 -11.67
CA LYS A 110 -8.65 14.06 -11.65
C LYS A 110 -8.98 12.86 -12.54
N GLN A 111 -8.99 11.67 -11.98
CA GLN A 111 -9.57 10.51 -12.65
C GLN A 111 -11.09 10.50 -12.44
N ILE A 112 -11.83 10.30 -13.52
CA ILE A 112 -13.31 10.28 -13.50
C ILE A 112 -13.82 8.91 -13.03
N GLU A 113 -13.05 7.85 -13.30
CA GLU A 113 -13.47 6.46 -13.12
C GLU A 113 -12.95 5.81 -11.83
N ARG A 114 -11.91 6.39 -11.21
CA ARG A 114 -11.29 5.85 -10.00
C ARG A 114 -10.81 6.95 -9.05
N ASP A 115 -11.07 6.75 -7.77
CA ASP A 115 -10.56 7.57 -6.67
C ASP A 115 -9.67 6.70 -5.78
N VAL A 116 -8.37 7.00 -5.76
CA VAL A 116 -7.39 6.28 -4.94
C VAL A 116 -6.77 7.25 -3.95
N GLN A 117 -6.88 6.91 -2.67
CA GLN A 117 -6.31 7.67 -1.57
C GLN A 117 -5.20 6.85 -0.93
N ILE A 118 -3.99 7.40 -0.90
CA ILE A 118 -2.83 6.76 -0.28
C ILE A 118 -2.46 7.54 0.98
N GLU A 119 -2.43 6.84 2.10
CA GLU A 119 -2.15 7.39 3.40
C GLU A 119 -0.95 6.70 4.02
N LEU A 120 0.12 7.45 4.23
CA LEU A 120 1.22 7.01 5.06
C LEU A 120 0.90 7.38 6.51
N ALA A 121 0.65 6.38 7.35
CA ALA A 121 0.47 6.63 8.76
C ALA A 121 1.82 7.05 9.36
N THR A 122 1.91 8.31 9.78
CA THR A 122 2.91 8.73 10.74
C THR A 122 2.37 8.34 12.11
N GLU A 123 3.02 7.41 12.82
CA GLU A 123 2.71 7.23 14.23
C GLU A 123 3.04 8.56 14.92
N THR A 124 2.00 9.31 15.29
CA THR A 124 2.15 10.46 16.19
C THR A 124 2.52 9.84 17.53
N GLN A 125 3.75 10.09 17.96
CA GLN A 125 4.26 9.69 19.28
C GLN A 125 3.31 10.12 20.41
#